data_AF-G2IKQ0-F1
#
_entry.id   AF-G2IKQ0-F1
#
_cell.length_a   1.000
_cell.length_b   1.000
_cell.length_c   1.000
_cell.angle_alpha   90.00
_cell.angle_beta   90.00
_cell.angle_gamma   90.00
#
_symmetry.space_group_name_H-M   'P 1'
#
loop_
_entity.id
_entity.type
_entity.pdbx_description
1 polymer ?
#
loop_
_entity_poly.entity_id
_entity_poly.type
_entity_poly.pdbx_seq_one_letter_code
_entity_poly.pdbx_strand_id
1 'polypeptide(L)' 'MTVNYGTAEEGSQGHTGAQLRIAAYGPQAVNVSGLLDQTDLHYIVRDALKLD' A
#
# COMPACT_ATOMS: atom_id res chain seq x y z
N MET A 1 18.29 3.19 7.94
CA MET A 1 17.98 2.42 6.70
C MET A 1 18.64 3.15 5.55
N THR A 2 19.47 2.46 4.78
CA THR A 2 20.14 3.04 3.60
C THR A 2 19.49 2.39 2.38
N VAL A 3 18.81 3.19 1.56
CA VAL A 3 18.21 2.73 0.31
C VAL A 3 19.23 3.01 -0.80
N ASN A 4 19.72 1.94 -1.44
CA ASN A 4 20.69 2.07 -2.54
C ASN A 4 19.97 2.16 -3.89
N TYR A 5 20.29 3.19 -4.67
CA TYR A 5 19.80 3.39 -6.03
C TYR A 5 20.92 3.13 -7.04
N GLY A 6 21.41 1.89 -7.09
CA GLY A 6 22.62 1.50 -7.84
C GLY A 6 22.56 1.64 -9.37
N THR A 7 21.39 1.99 -9.93
CA THR A 7 21.16 2.20 -11.37
C THR A 7 20.58 3.59 -11.68
N ALA A 8 20.55 4.51 -10.72
CA ALA A 8 20.10 5.88 -11.00
C ALA A 8 21.14 6.60 -11.88
N GLU A 9 20.70 7.14 -13.01
CA GLU A 9 21.58 7.85 -13.96
C GLU A 9 22.16 9.14 -13.35
N GLU A 10 21.41 9.84 -12.49
CA GLU A 10 21.86 10.94 -11.61
C GLU A 10 20.71 11.37 -10.65
N GLY A 11 21.03 11.87 -9.44
CA GLY A 11 20.04 12.49 -8.53
C GLY A 11 19.20 11.55 -7.64
N SER A 12 18.34 12.15 -6.79
CA SER A 12 17.39 11.43 -5.93
C SER A 12 16.14 11.05 -6.73
N GLN A 13 15.73 9.78 -6.72
CA GLN A 13 14.41 9.39 -7.22
C GLN A 13 13.35 9.86 -6.21
N GLY A 14 12.67 10.94 -6.54
CA GLY A 14 11.61 11.51 -5.72
C GLY A 14 10.34 10.67 -5.80
N HIS A 15 9.72 10.43 -4.65
CA HIS A 15 8.33 9.97 -4.59
C HIS A 15 7.38 11.15 -4.79
N THR A 16 6.18 10.88 -5.28
CA THR A 16 5.08 11.86 -5.30
C THR A 16 4.06 11.49 -4.22
N GLY A 17 3.31 12.48 -3.73
CA GLY A 17 2.20 12.26 -2.79
C GLY A 17 0.89 11.87 -3.48
N ALA A 18 0.94 11.33 -4.69
CA ALA A 18 -0.26 10.93 -5.42
C ALA A 18 -0.99 9.81 -4.68
N GLN A 19 -2.31 9.91 -4.59
CA GLN A 19 -3.13 8.82 -4.06
C GLN A 19 -3.07 7.60 -4.97
N LEU A 20 -2.90 6.42 -4.38
CA LEU A 20 -2.86 5.15 -5.10
C LEU A 20 -4.25 4.53 -5.18
N ARG A 21 -4.53 3.83 -6.29
CA ARG A 21 -5.72 3.00 -6.46
C ARG A 21 -5.39 1.56 -6.11
N ILE A 22 -6.27 0.93 -5.35
CA ILE A 22 -6.15 -0.46 -4.89
C ILE A 22 -7.43 -1.22 -5.23
N ALA A 23 -7.31 -2.54 -5.38
CA ALA A 23 -8.43 -3.42 -5.67
C ALA A 23 -8.23 -4.74 -4.93
N ALA A 24 -9.33 -5.38 -4.56
CA ALA A 24 -9.34 -6.68 -3.89
C ALA A 24 -10.39 -7.60 -4.51
N TYR A 25 -10.20 -8.89 -4.30
CA TYR A 25 -11.12 -9.93 -4.75
C TYR A 25 -11.22 -11.05 -3.70
N GLY A 26 -12.41 -11.64 -3.56
CA GLY A 26 -12.70 -12.69 -2.59
C GLY A 26 -13.41 -12.18 -1.33
N PRO A 27 -13.41 -12.98 -0.25
CA PRO A 27 -14.00 -12.57 1.02
C PRO A 27 -13.44 -11.24 1.51
N GLN A 28 -14.32 -10.38 2.04
CA GLN A 28 -13.98 -9.03 2.52
C GLN A 28 -13.53 -8.00 1.47
N ALA A 29 -13.58 -8.29 0.16
CA ALA A 29 -13.14 -7.36 -0.89
C ALA A 29 -13.87 -5.99 -0.87
N VAL A 30 -15.12 -5.95 -0.38
CA VAL A 30 -15.87 -4.69 -0.23
C VAL A 30 -15.21 -3.69 0.73
N ASN A 31 -14.39 -4.18 1.66
CA ASN A 31 -13.67 -3.34 2.62
C ASN A 31 -12.55 -2.51 1.95
N VAL A 32 -12.23 -2.79 0.68
CA VAL A 32 -11.26 -2.03 -0.15
C VAL A 32 -11.97 -0.98 -1.03
N SER A 33 -13.26 -0.72 -0.79
CA SER A 33 -14.04 0.29 -1.52
C SER A 33 -13.98 1.67 -0.86
N GLY A 34 -14.02 2.73 -1.68
CA GLY A 34 -14.01 4.12 -1.20
C GLY A 34 -12.61 4.71 -1.04
N LEU A 35 -12.52 5.77 -0.23
CA LEU A 35 -11.25 6.38 0.16
C LEU A 35 -10.78 5.75 1.47
N LEU A 36 -9.57 5.20 1.44
CA LEU A 36 -8.90 4.57 2.57
C LEU A 36 -7.57 5.25 2.80
N ASP A 37 -7.09 5.17 4.04
CA ASP A 37 -5.72 5.49 4.35
C ASP A 37 -4.80 4.25 4.24
N GLN A 38 -3.49 4.48 4.29
CA GLN A 38 -2.51 3.40 4.12
C GLN A 38 -2.56 2.36 5.25
N THR A 39 -3.02 2.74 6.45
CA THR A 39 -3.09 1.87 7.62
C THR A 39 -4.30 0.95 7.56
N ASP A 40 -5.40 1.38 6.94
CA ASP A 40 -6.60 0.56 6.75
C ASP A 40 -6.27 -0.79 6.10
N LEU A 41 -5.36 -0.81 5.11
CA LEU A 41 -4.93 -2.03 4.45
C LEU A 41 -4.33 -3.07 5.41
N HIS A 42 -3.61 -2.63 6.44
CA HIS A 42 -3.06 -3.54 7.45
C HIS A 42 -4.19 -4.24 8.21
N TYR A 43 -5.17 -3.49 8.71
CA TYR A 43 -6.28 -4.05 9.48
C TYR A 43 -7.22 -4.90 8.63
N ILE A 44 -7.50 -4.49 7.39
CA ILE A 44 -8.30 -5.29 6.45
C ILE A 44 -7.65 -6.65 6.22
N VAL A 45 -6.33 -6.70 5.97
CA VAL A 45 -5.61 -7.96 5.76
C VAL A 45 -5.54 -8.78 7.04
N ARG A 46 -5.27 -8.14 8.18
CA ARG A 46 -5.24 -8.80 9.49
C ARG A 46 -6.57 -9.49 9.80
N ASP A 47 -7.67 -8.77 9.60
CA ASP A 47 -9.03 -9.26 9.90
C ASP A 47 -9.47 -10.33 8.88
N ALA A 48 -9.06 -10.22 7.61
CA ALA A 48 -9.29 -11.26 6.60
C ALA A 48 -8.55 -12.57 6.93
N LEU A 49 -7.37 -12.46 7.52
CA LEU A 49 -6.54 -13.59 7.93
C LEU A 49 -6.82 -14.08 9.37
N LYS A 50 -7.68 -13.38 10.12
CA LYS A 50 -8.01 -13.67 11.53
C LYS A 50 -6.77 -13.73 12.43
N LEU A 51 -5.92 -12.72 12.33
CA LEU A 51 -4.71 -12.59 13.13
C LEU A 51 -4.94 -11.65 14.33
N ASP A 52 -4.42 -12.02 15.49
CA ASP A 52 -4.48 -11.22 16.73
C ASP A 52 -3.35 -10.18 16.82
#